data_AF-A0A2K3MM09-F1
#
_entry.id   AF-A0A2K3MM09-F1
#
_cell.length_a   1.000
_cell.length_b   1.000
_cell.length_c   1.000
_cell.angle_alpha   90.00
_cell.angle_beta   90.00
_cell.angle_gamma   90.00
#
_symmetry.space_group_name_H-M   'P 1'
#
loop_
_entity.id
_entity.type
_entity.pdbx_description
1 polymer ?
#
loop_
_entity_poly.entity_id
_entity_poly.type
_entity_poly.pdbx_seq_one_letter_code
_entity_poly.pdbx_strand_id
1 'polypeptide(L)'
;MVVKQVWHLEETDKVLVQIGGNGQGIDNGSNLLVRFLGSLAQTSAFCPISIERWDSMPVENGKAQWKCIEVTKSNARKKGSSIQI
;
A
#
# COMPACT_ATOMS: atom_id res chain seq x y z
N MET A 1 18.10 -4.34 11.15
CA MET A 1 17.38 -4.45 9.86
C MET A 1 17.66 -3.16 9.10
N VAL A 2 18.37 -3.20 7.97
CA VAL A 2 18.62 -1.98 7.19
C VAL A 2 17.33 -1.67 6.44
N VAL A 3 16.67 -0.57 6.79
CA VAL A 3 15.44 -0.12 6.12
C VAL A 3 15.85 0.41 4.74
N LYS A 4 15.63 -0.36 3.68
CA LYS A 4 15.73 0.17 2.32
C LYS A 4 14.69 1.28 2.20
N GLN A 5 15.14 2.50 1.94
CA GLN A 5 14.22 3.61 1.71
C GLN A 5 13.35 3.29 0.50
N VAL A 6 12.05 3.59 0.61
CA VAL A 6 11.04 3.34 -0.43
C VAL A 6 11.45 3.91 -1.80
N TRP A 7 12.20 5.02 -1.79
CA TRP A 7 12.73 5.67 -2.98
C TRP A 7 13.67 4.79 -3.80
N HIS A 8 14.41 3.89 -3.14
CA HIS A 8 15.38 2.97 -3.74
C HIS A 8 14.78 1.61 -4.13
N LEU A 9 13.47 1.42 -3.97
CA LEU A 9 12.79 0.23 -4.50
C LEU A 9 12.61 0.39 -6.02
N GLU A 10 12.64 -0.73 -6.76
CA GLU A 10 12.31 -0.73 -8.18
C GLU A 10 10.85 -0.28 -8.39
N GLU A 11 10.53 0.28 -9.55
CA GLU A 11 9.18 0.76 -9.84
C GLU A 11 8.13 -0.36 -9.79
N THR A 12 8.53 -1.60 -10.06
CA THR A 12 7.66 -2.78 -9.92
C THR A 12 7.42 -3.18 -8.46
N ASP A 13 8.21 -2.67 -7.52
CA ASP A 13 8.11 -2.99 -6.09
C ASP A 13 7.48 -1.85 -5.28
N LYS A 14 7.08 -0.76 -5.94
CA LYS A 14 6.47 0.42 -5.30
C LYS A 14 5.33 1.00 -6.13
N VAL A 15 4.27 1.41 -5.45
CA VAL A 15 3.19 2.17 -6.10
C VAL A 15 3.58 3.65 -6.07
N LEU A 16 3.98 4.18 -7.23
CA LEU A 16 4.15 5.62 -7.40
C LEU A 16 2.79 6.27 -7.61
N VAL A 17 2.53 7.36 -6.89
CA VAL A 17 1.28 8.11 -6.96
C VAL A 17 1.64 9.54 -7.36
N GLN A 18 1.29 9.94 -8.59
CA GLN A 18 1.40 11.31 -9.03
C GLN A 18 0.26 12.15 -8.46
N ILE A 19 0.64 13.22 -7.79
CA ILE A 19 -0.29 14.18 -7.19
C ILE A 19 -0.31 15.44 -8.05
N GLY A 20 -1.50 15.85 -8.50
CA GLY A 20 -1.74 17.08 -9.24
C GLY A 20 -1.72 18.33 -8.35
N GLY A 21 -1.78 19.51 -8.96
CA GLY A 21 -1.68 20.80 -8.25
C GLY A 21 -2.81 21.07 -7.23
N ASN A 22 -3.88 20.27 -7.25
CA ASN A 22 -4.99 20.31 -6.29
C ASN A 22 -4.84 19.28 -5.16
N GLY A 23 -3.72 18.56 -5.08
CA GLY A 23 -3.49 17.51 -4.07
C GLY A 23 -4.18 16.18 -4.37
N GLN A 24 -4.83 16.04 -5.53
CA GLN A 24 -5.46 14.78 -5.94
C GLN A 24 -4.51 13.92 -6.75
N GLY A 25 -4.64 12.61 -6.60
CA GLY A 25 -3.97 11.66 -7.45
C GLY A 25 -4.48 11.71 -8.89
N ILE A 26 -3.58 11.82 -9.87
CA ILE A 26 -3.92 12.00 -11.29
C ILE A 26 -3.54 10.81 -12.18
N ASP A 27 -2.96 9.77 -11.59
CA ASP A 27 -2.42 8.63 -12.32
C ASP A 27 -3.06 7.29 -11.92
N ASN A 28 -2.66 6.23 -12.61
CA ASN A 28 -3.11 4.88 -12.33
C ASN A 28 -2.66 4.37 -10.95
N GLY A 29 -1.53 4.87 -10.42
CA GLY A 29 -1.08 4.55 -9.06
C GLY A 29 -2.05 5.04 -8.00
N SER A 30 -2.63 6.21 -8.21
CA SER A 30 -3.70 6.78 -7.38
C SER A 30 -4.93 5.87 -7.32
N ASN A 31 -5.36 5.36 -8.48
CA ASN A 31 -6.47 4.40 -8.56
C ASN A 31 -6.13 3.08 -7.86
N LEU A 32 -4.88 2.61 -7.97
CA LEU A 32 -4.42 1.40 -7.31
C LEU A 32 -4.41 1.55 -5.78
N LEU A 33 -3.94 2.71 -5.29
CA LEU A 33 -3.98 3.05 -3.86
C LEU A 33 -5.41 3.08 -3.32
N VAL A 34 -6.34 3.72 -4.03
CA VAL A 34 -7.76 3.76 -3.64
C VAL A 34 -8.37 2.35 -3.59
N ARG A 35 -8.08 1.50 -4.58
CA ARG A 35 -8.56 0.10 -4.60
C ARG A 35 -7.99 -0.71 -3.43
N PHE A 36 -6.72 -0.51 -3.10
CA PHE A 36 -6.09 -1.15 -1.95
C PHE A 36 -6.79 -0.73 -0.64
N LEU A 37 -6.97 0.58 -0.41
CA LEU A 37 -7.66 1.10 0.78
C LEU A 37 -9.11 0.63 0.85
N GLY A 38 -9.82 0.61 -0.28
CA GLY A 38 -11.18 0.08 -0.37
C GLY A 38 -11.26 -1.41 -0.03
N SER A 39 -10.30 -2.22 -0.48
CA SER A 39 -10.21 -3.63 -0.10
C SER A 39 -9.96 -3.81 1.39
N LEU A 40 -9.12 -2.98 2.00
CA LEU A 40 -8.84 -3.04 3.44
C LEU A 40 -10.10 -2.71 4.25
N ALA A 41 -10.80 -1.64 3.88
CA ALA A 41 -12.05 -1.22 4.51
C ALA A 41 -13.12 -2.31 4.42
N GLN A 42 -13.27 -2.97 3.27
CA GLN A 42 -14.21 -4.09 3.09
C GLN A 42 -13.90 -5.29 3.98
N THR A 43 -12.62 -5.53 4.28
CA THR A 43 -12.19 -6.63 5.15
C THR A 43 -12.14 -6.28 6.63
N SER A 44 -12.55 -5.06 7.01
CA SER A 44 -12.38 -4.50 8.36
C SER A 44 -10.94 -4.64 8.87
N ALA A 45 -9.96 -4.62 7.96
CA ALA A 45 -8.56 -4.79 8.30
C ALA A 45 -8.01 -3.47 8.84
N PHE A 46 -7.43 -3.51 10.04
CA PHE A 46 -6.78 -2.35 10.64
C PHE A 46 -5.46 -2.06 9.91
N CYS A 47 -5.39 -0.90 9.26
CA CYS A 47 -4.23 -0.43 8.51
C CYS A 47 -3.71 0.85 9.17
N PRO A 48 -2.50 0.85 9.77
CA PRO A 48 -1.94 2.02 10.45
C PRO A 48 -1.48 3.11 9.46
N ILE A 49 -2.44 3.77 8.81
CA ILE A 49 -2.22 4.86 7.83
C ILE A 49 -2.08 6.24 8.48
N SER A 50 -2.36 6.36 9.78
CA SER A 50 -2.28 7.63 10.53
C SER A 50 -0.87 8.01 10.97
N ILE A 51 0.15 7.30 10.50
CA ILE A 51 1.55 7.60 10.80
C ILE A 51 2.05 8.70 9.87
N GLU A 52 2.42 9.83 10.45
CA GLU A 52 2.94 11.00 9.74
C GLU A 52 4.30 10.73 9.08
N ARG A 53 5.11 9.85 9.70
CA ARG A 53 6.46 9.50 9.27
C ARG A 53 6.70 8.00 9.29
N TRP A 54 6.88 7.41 8.12
CA TRP A 54 7.08 5.96 7.96
C TRP A 54 8.34 5.45 8.68
N ASP A 55 9.37 6.28 8.78
CA ASP A 55 10.60 5.96 9.51
C ASP A 55 10.43 5.99 11.03
N SER A 56 9.38 6.66 11.54
CA SER A 56 8.97 6.62 12.95
C SER A 56 7.83 5.64 13.21
N MET A 57 7.48 4.79 12.23
CA MET A 57 6.42 3.78 12.41
C MET A 57 6.87 2.74 13.46
N PRO A 58 6.06 2.47 14.50
CA PRO A 58 6.35 1.38 15.43
C PRO A 58 6.48 0.04 14.69
N VAL A 59 7.42 -0.81 15.11
CA VAL A 59 7.69 -2.11 14.49
C VAL A 59 6.42 -2.97 14.36
N GLU A 60 5.55 -2.93 15.39
CA GLU A 60 4.28 -3.67 15.39
C GLU A 60 3.30 -3.15 14.32
N ASN A 61 3.27 -1.85 14.08
CA ASN A 61 2.47 -1.26 13.00
C ASN A 61 3.01 -1.67 11.64
N GLY A 62 4.35 -1.73 11.47
CA GLY A 62 4.98 -2.24 10.26
C GLY A 62 4.61 -3.70 9.96
N LYS A 63 4.59 -4.57 10.99
CA LYS A 63 4.14 -5.96 10.87
C LYS A 63 2.65 -6.05 10.51
N ALA A 64 1.80 -5.25 11.15
CA ALA A 64 0.38 -5.20 10.86
C ALA A 64 0.10 -4.75 9.41
N GLN A 65 0.84 -3.74 8.94
CA GLN A 65 0.80 -3.27 7.56
C GLN A 65 1.19 -4.38 6.57
N TRP A 66 2.29 -5.09 6.84
CA TRP A 66 2.75 -6.19 5.99
C TRP A 66 1.72 -7.31 5.89
N LYS A 67 1.13 -7.71 7.02
CA LYS A 67 0.07 -8.72 7.06
C LYS A 67 -1.15 -8.31 6.24
N CYS A 68 -1.52 -7.03 6.26
CA CYS A 68 -2.60 -6.51 5.42
C CYS A 68 -2.29 -6.67 3.93
N ILE A 69 -1.07 -6.34 3.50
CA ILE A 69 -0.62 -6.51 2.11
C ILE A 69 -0.68 -7.98 1.68
N GLU A 70 -0.21 -8.90 2.52
CA GLU A 70 -0.24 -10.34 2.22
C GLU A 70 -1.66 -10.89 2.09
N VAL A 71 -2.58 -10.48 2.98
CA VAL A 71 -4.00 -10.86 2.91
C VAL A 71 -4.64 -10.34 1.63
N THR A 72 -4.38 -9.09 1.26
CA THR A 72 -4.88 -8.51 0.01
C THR A 72 -4.33 -9.24 -1.22
N LYS A 73 -3.03 -9.55 -1.25
CA LYS A 73 -2.41 -10.35 -2.32
C LYS A 73 -3.05 -11.75 -2.43
N SER A 74 -3.28 -12.42 -1.31
CA SER A 74 -3.90 -13.75 -1.26
C SER A 74 -5.36 -13.74 -1.74
N ASN A 75 -6.13 -12.73 -1.33
CA ASN A 75 -7.53 -12.56 -1.76
C ASN A 75 -7.64 -12.19 -3.24
N ALA A 76 -6.73 -11.37 -3.76
CA ALA A 76 -6.63 -11.09 -5.19
C ALA A 76 -6.32 -12.36 -5.99
N ARG A 77 -5.41 -13.22 -5.50
CA ARG A 77 -5.05 -14.49 -6.14
C ARG A 77 -6.20 -15.50 -6.17
N LYS A 78 -7.05 -15.53 -5.13
CA LYS A 78 -8.24 -16.41 -5.06
C LYS A 78 -9.41 -15.95 -5.94
N LYS A 79 -9.49 -14.67 -6.31
CA LYS A 79 -10.54 -14.13 -7.20
C LYS A 79 -10.28 -14.29 -8.69
N GLY A 80 -9.10 -14.78 -9.10
CA GLY A 80 -8.77 -15.10 -10.49
C GLY A 80 -8.34 -13.88 -11.32
N SER A 81 -7.11 -13.97 -11.85
CA SER A 81 -6.47 -13.11 -12.86
C SER A 81 -6.10 -11.66 -12.51
N SER A 82 -4.78 -11.45 -12.46
CA SER A 82 -4.05 -10.21 -12.71
C SER A 82 -4.37 -9.00 -11.84
N ILE A 83 -3.74 -8.95 -10.67
CA ILE A 83 -3.22 -7.69 -10.14
C ILE A 83 -1.73 -7.94 -9.90
N GLN A 84 -0.89 -7.57 -10.87
CA GLN A 84 0.52 -7.35 -10.58
C GLN A 84 0.59 -6.12 -9.69
N ILE A 85 1.07 -6.33 -8.46
CA ILE A 85 1.50 -5.27 -7.55
C ILE A 85 3.00 -5.19 -7.70
#